data_AF-A0A6C0M1E4-F1
#
_entry.id   AF-A0A6C0M1E4-F1
#
_cell.length_a   1.000
_cell.length_b   1.000
_cell.length_c   1.000
_cell.angle_alpha   90.00
_cell.angle_beta   90.00
_cell.angle_gamma   90.00
#
_symmetry.space_group_name_H-M   'P 1'
#
loop_
_entity.id
_entity.type
_entity.pdbx_description
1 polymer ?
#
loop_
_entity_poly.entity_id
_entity_poly.type
_entity_poly.pdbx_seq_one_letter_code
_entity_poly.pdbx_strand_id
1 'polypeptide(L)'
;MTKFTLVNPKIDGSVQTSFDTSSPLKAADEAYSAISKYFTNRLQEFRFTLQSGGKFHHFVASEKLGKDNKVSYTINEFKGKVNIDTMQKSMDQYQEQNGGKKKWDEDDSSSSSSDSSPAFRRYNYPIYNWWYDPFVYVVTDKDASDKLKAIWFPSLPFIPGNYMIPNPYLWYYPTWSV
;
A
#
# COMPACT_ATOMS: atom_id res chain seq x y z
N MET A 1 -10.31 6.92 -25.43
CA MET A 1 -9.23 6.43 -24.56
C MET A 1 -9.86 5.92 -23.29
N THR A 2 -9.22 4.97 -22.62
CA THR A 2 -9.78 4.34 -21.42
C THR A 2 -9.06 4.88 -20.20
N LYS A 3 -9.83 5.31 -19.20
CA LYS A 3 -9.29 5.81 -17.93
C LYS A 3 -8.96 4.64 -17.01
N PHE A 4 -7.72 4.58 -16.53
CA PHE A 4 -7.24 3.61 -15.56
C PHE A 4 -6.90 4.33 -14.26
N THR A 5 -7.37 3.81 -13.13
CA THR A 5 -7.11 4.36 -11.80
C THR A 5 -6.33 3.35 -10.97
N LEU A 6 -5.25 3.77 -10.31
CA LEU A 6 -4.53 2.96 -9.33
C LEU A 6 -5.38 2.81 -8.07
N VAL A 7 -5.74 1.57 -7.74
CA VAL A 7 -6.63 1.26 -6.60
C VAL A 7 -5.94 0.52 -5.47
N ASN A 8 -4.87 -0.23 -5.78
CA ASN A 8 -4.02 -0.86 -4.79
C ASN A 8 -2.56 -0.75 -5.28
N PRO A 9 -1.72 0.10 -4.68
CA PRO A 9 -1.95 0.90 -3.47
C PRO A 9 -2.96 2.03 -3.66
N LYS A 10 -3.60 2.45 -2.57
CA LYS A 10 -4.36 3.69 -2.45
C LYS A 10 -3.40 4.78 -1.98
N ILE A 11 -3.27 5.84 -2.77
CA ILE A 11 -2.35 6.94 -2.51
C ILE A 11 -3.16 8.23 -2.48
N ASP A 12 -3.10 8.95 -1.37
CA ASP A 12 -3.69 10.28 -1.26
C ASP A 12 -2.58 11.34 -1.22
N GLY A 13 -2.72 12.35 -2.08
CA GLY A 13 -1.69 13.34 -2.33
C GLY A 13 -1.81 13.97 -3.72
N SER A 14 -0.71 14.56 -4.20
CA SER A 14 -0.59 15.13 -5.54
C SER A 14 0.03 14.18 -6.56
N VAL A 15 0.34 12.95 -6.16
CA VAL A 15 0.84 11.91 -7.07
C VAL A 15 -0.25 11.52 -8.07
N GLN A 16 0.15 11.38 -9.34
CA GLN A 16 -0.74 10.92 -10.39
C GLN A 16 -1.14 9.46 -10.14
N THR A 17 -2.44 9.22 -9.97
CA THR A 17 -3.03 7.89 -9.78
C THR A 17 -4.05 7.54 -10.86
N SER A 18 -4.29 8.44 -11.82
CA SER A 18 -5.18 8.23 -12.97
C SER A 18 -4.43 8.42 -14.29
N PHE A 19 -4.65 7.50 -15.23
CA PHE A 19 -3.92 7.40 -16.48
C PHE A 19 -4.89 7.14 -17.63
N ASP A 20 -4.87 7.98 -18.65
CA ASP A 20 -5.73 7.86 -19.82
C ASP A 20 -4.93 7.26 -20.99
N THR A 21 -5.13 5.96 -21.22
CA THR A 21 -4.35 5.24 -22.24
C THR A 21 -5.23 4.28 -23.05
N SER A 22 -4.66 3.69 -24.10
CA SER A 22 -5.35 2.69 -24.92
C SER A 22 -5.13 1.25 -24.46
N SER A 23 -4.15 1.01 -23.57
CA SER A 23 -3.74 -0.34 -23.18
C SER A 23 -3.50 -0.42 -21.68
N PRO A 24 -4.04 -1.44 -20.99
CA PRO A 24 -3.87 -1.61 -19.55
C PRO A 24 -2.40 -1.78 -19.17
N LEU A 25 -1.58 -2.40 -20.03
CA LEU A 25 -0.14 -2.54 -19.79
C LEU A 25 0.61 -1.21 -19.85
N LYS A 26 0.21 -0.31 -20.77
CA LYS A 26 0.78 1.06 -20.83
C LYS A 26 0.41 1.87 -19.59
N ALA A 27 -0.85 1.78 -19.16
CA ALA A 27 -1.27 2.41 -17.91
C ALA A 27 -0.49 1.86 -16.71
N ALA A 28 -0.18 0.56 -16.70
CA ALA A 28 0.61 -0.05 -15.64
C ALA A 28 2.05 0.49 -15.60
N ASP A 29 2.67 0.70 -16.77
CA ASP A 29 3.98 1.33 -16.91
C ASP A 29 4.00 2.77 -16.40
N GLU A 30 3.03 3.58 -16.83
CA GLU A 30 2.88 4.96 -16.35
C GLU A 30 2.62 5.01 -14.84
N ALA A 31 1.76 4.12 -14.32
CA ALA A 31 1.47 4.02 -12.90
C ALA A 31 2.71 3.66 -12.08
N TYR A 32 3.46 2.63 -12.49
CA TYR A 32 4.67 2.24 -11.79
C TYR A 32 5.74 3.34 -11.86
N SER A 33 5.93 3.97 -13.02
CA SER A 33 6.86 5.09 -13.19
C SER A 33 6.50 6.31 -12.34
N ALA A 34 5.21 6.57 -12.13
CA ALA A 34 4.75 7.64 -11.26
C ALA A 34 5.07 7.39 -9.78
N ILE A 35 4.84 6.16 -9.28
CA ILE A 35 4.95 5.83 -7.86
C ILE A 35 6.37 5.40 -7.43
N SER A 36 7.12 4.74 -8.32
CA SER A 36 8.44 4.17 -8.01
C SER A 36 9.48 5.22 -7.61
N LYS A 37 9.31 6.46 -8.06
CA LYS A 37 10.14 7.61 -7.67
C LYS A 37 10.09 7.91 -6.18
N TYR A 38 9.04 7.44 -5.50
CA TYR A 38 8.83 7.63 -4.07
C TYR A 38 9.25 6.42 -3.24
N PHE A 39 9.70 5.33 -3.88
CA PHE A 39 10.26 4.19 -3.16
C PHE A 39 11.65 4.55 -2.63
N THR A 40 11.82 4.43 -1.33
CA THR A 40 13.11 4.62 -0.67
C THR A 40 14.03 3.41 -0.82
N ASN A 41 13.44 2.24 -1.07
CA ASN A 41 14.11 0.96 -1.22
C ASN A 41 13.74 0.28 -2.54
N ARG A 42 14.63 -0.57 -3.02
CA ARG A 42 14.36 -1.45 -4.18
C ARG A 42 13.31 -2.49 -3.80
N LEU A 43 12.34 -2.69 -4.68
CA LEU A 43 11.29 -3.68 -4.52
C LEU A 43 11.53 -4.78 -5.55
N GLN A 44 12.01 -5.95 -5.09
CA GLN A 44 12.25 -7.10 -5.99
C GLN A 44 11.01 -7.45 -6.81
N GLU A 45 9.86 -7.48 -6.15
CA GLU A 45 8.54 -7.60 -6.76
C GLU A 45 7.56 -6.64 -6.10
N PHE A 46 6.85 -5.87 -6.91
CA PHE A 46 5.77 -5.01 -6.46
C PHE A 46 4.50 -5.34 -7.23
N ARG A 47 3.43 -5.67 -6.52
CA ARG A 47 2.14 -6.03 -7.12
C ARG A 47 1.18 -4.89 -6.95
N PHE A 48 0.46 -4.55 -8.00
CA PHE A 48 -0.48 -3.44 -7.97
C PHE A 48 -1.68 -3.70 -8.86
N THR A 49 -2.76 -2.99 -8.58
CA THR A 49 -4.04 -3.15 -9.27
C THR A 49 -4.49 -1.82 -9.84
N LEU A 50 -4.84 -1.83 -11.13
CA LEU A 50 -5.53 -0.76 -11.82
C LEU A 50 -7.01 -1.12 -12.00
N GLN A 51 -7.89 -0.13 -11.88
CA GLN A 51 -9.31 -0.26 -12.16
C GLN A 51 -9.68 0.52 -13.42
N SER A 52 -10.48 -0.07 -14.29
CA SER A 52 -10.98 0.57 -15.50
C SER A 52 -12.35 0.03 -15.87
N GLY A 53 -13.34 0.90 -16.03
CA GLY A 53 -14.70 0.51 -16.41
C GLY A 53 -15.31 -0.58 -15.52
N GLY A 54 -15.00 -0.57 -14.21
CA GLY A 54 -15.45 -1.58 -13.25
C GLY A 54 -14.65 -2.89 -13.24
N LYS A 55 -13.65 -3.06 -14.11
CA LYS A 55 -12.76 -4.23 -14.13
C LYS A 55 -11.46 -3.93 -13.42
N PHE A 56 -10.92 -4.94 -12.74
CA PHE A 56 -9.61 -4.89 -12.10
C PHE A 56 -8.55 -5.57 -12.98
N HIS A 57 -7.41 -4.91 -13.11
CA HIS A 57 -6.24 -5.37 -13.85
C HIS A 57 -5.08 -5.45 -12.87
N HIS A 58 -4.50 -6.64 -12.72
CA HIS A 58 -3.46 -6.92 -11.74
C HIS A 58 -2.11 -7.07 -12.42
N PHE A 59 -1.09 -6.42 -11.86
CA PHE A 59 0.25 -6.37 -12.42
C PHE A 59 1.29 -6.70 -11.38
N VAL A 60 2.44 -7.19 -11.85
CA VAL A 60 3.66 -7.31 -11.06
C VAL A 60 4.79 -6.57 -11.77
N ALA A 61 5.40 -5.62 -11.08
CA ALA A 61 6.65 -5.02 -11.46
C ALA A 61 7.80 -5.78 -10.80
N SER A 62 8.75 -6.26 -11.58
CA SER A 62 9.95 -6.93 -11.10
C SER A 62 11.16 -6.06 -11.37
N GLU A 63 11.88 -5.68 -10.32
CA GLU A 63 13.11 -4.90 -10.44
C GLU A 63 14.34 -5.81 -10.53
N LYS A 64 15.28 -5.45 -11.41
CA LYS A 64 16.57 -6.10 -11.57
C LYS A 64 17.68 -5.08 -11.52
N LEU A 65 18.73 -5.40 -10.78
CA LEU A 65 19.95 -4.61 -10.73
C LEU A 65 20.81 -4.92 -11.95
N GLY A 66 21.04 -3.91 -12.78
CA GLY A 66 22.03 -3.99 -13.85
C GLY A 66 23.45 -3.91 -13.31
N LYS A 67 24.42 -4.26 -14.17
CA LYS A 67 25.86 -4.22 -13.84
C LYS A 67 26.35 -2.82 -13.44
N ASP A 68 25.66 -1.78 -13.90
CA ASP A 68 26.00 -0.37 -13.66
C ASP A 68 25.30 0.23 -12.42
N ASN A 69 24.81 -0.61 -11.49
CA ASN A 69 23.93 -0.21 -10.38
C ASN A 69 22.63 0.50 -10.80
N LYS A 70 22.30 0.51 -12.09
CA LYS A 70 21.02 1.01 -12.61
C LYS A 70 19.94 -0.04 -12.36
N VAL A 71 18.83 0.38 -11.77
CA VAL A 71 17.65 -0.45 -11.58
C VAL A 71 16.84 -0.42 -12.87
N SER A 72 16.62 -1.59 -13.44
CA SER A 72 15.68 -1.80 -14.55
C SER A 72 14.47 -2.54 -14.02
N TYR A 73 13.28 -2.26 -14.53
CA TYR A 73 12.07 -2.97 -14.13
C TYR A 73 11.38 -3.57 -15.35
N THR A 74 10.57 -4.60 -15.11
CA THR A 74 9.69 -5.21 -16.11
C THR A 74 8.32 -5.41 -15.50
N ILE A 75 7.28 -5.00 -16.21
CA ILE A 75 5.90 -5.13 -15.76
C ILE A 75 5.24 -6.25 -16.54
N ASN A 76 4.63 -7.17 -15.81
CA ASN A 76 3.87 -8.29 -16.36
C ASN A 76 2.48 -8.32 -15.74
N GLU A 77 1.51 -8.88 -16.46
CA GLU A 77 0.21 -9.21 -15.89
C GLU A 77 0.38 -10.28 -14.80
N PHE A 78 -0.28 -10.07 -13.67
CA PHE A 78 -0.27 -11.02 -12.57
C PHE A 78 -1.21 -12.19 -12.87
N LYS A 79 -0.65 -13.40 -12.98
CA LYS A 79 -1.39 -14.63 -13.31
C LYS A 79 -1.83 -15.46 -12.10
N GLY A 80 -1.52 -15.00 -10.89
CA GLY A 80 -1.86 -15.71 -9.65
C GLY A 80 -3.33 -15.52 -9.27
N LYS A 81 -3.74 -16.19 -8.18
CA LYS A 81 -5.07 -16.00 -7.62
C LYS A 81 -5.15 -14.66 -6.91
N VAL A 82 -6.23 -13.93 -7.15
CA VAL A 82 -6.51 -12.64 -6.52
C VAL A 82 -7.80 -12.74 -5.72
N ASN A 83 -7.76 -12.29 -4.47
CA ASN A 83 -8.96 -12.21 -3.63
C ASN A 83 -9.59 -10.82 -3.78
N ILE A 84 -10.46 -10.69 -4.79
CA ILE A 84 -11.15 -9.42 -5.11
C ILE A 84 -12.07 -9.00 -3.97
N ASP A 85 -12.74 -9.95 -3.30
CA ASP A 85 -13.64 -9.64 -2.19
C ASP A 85 -12.89 -9.02 -1.00
N THR A 86 -11.71 -9.57 -0.67
CA THR A 86 -10.84 -8.99 0.36
C THR A 86 -10.39 -7.59 -0.03
N MET A 87 -9.96 -7.39 -1.28
CA MET A 87 -9.54 -6.09 -1.78
C MET A 87 -10.67 -5.04 -1.70
N GLN A 88 -11.89 -5.41 -2.09
CA GLN A 88 -13.02 -4.50 -2.03
C GLN A 88 -13.35 -4.12 -0.59
N LYS A 89 -13.39 -5.09 0.32
CA LYS A 89 -13.61 -4.86 1.75
C LYS A 89 -12.54 -3.94 2.35
N SER A 90 -11.28 -4.14 1.98
CA SER A 90 -10.18 -3.33 2.52
C SER A 90 -10.19 -1.91 1.95
N MET A 91 -10.64 -1.73 0.70
CA MET A 91 -10.94 -0.41 0.14
C MET A 91 -12.12 0.29 0.82
N ASP A 92 -13.19 -0.43 1.16
CA ASP A 92 -14.38 0.13 1.80
C ASP A 92 -14.08 0.53 3.26
N GLN A 93 -13.37 -0.31 4.02
CA GLN A 93 -12.92 0.00 5.38
C GLN A 93 -12.06 1.26 5.46
N TYR A 94 -11.28 1.55 4.43
CA TYR A 94 -10.48 2.76 4.35
C TYR A 94 -11.35 4.02 4.20
N GLN A 95 -12.50 3.94 3.52
CA GLN A 95 -13.43 5.07 3.38
C GLN A 95 -14.20 5.35 4.67
N GLU A 96 -14.43 4.35 5.51
CA GLU A 96 -15.28 4.44 6.70
C GLU A 96 -14.57 4.98 7.96
N GLN A 97 -13.29 5.36 7.90
CA GLN A 97 -12.59 5.95 9.05
C GLN A 97 -13.04 7.40 9.31
N ASN A 98 -14.28 7.56 9.77
CA ASN A 98 -14.75 8.75 10.46
C ASN A 98 -14.09 8.78 11.84
N GLY A 99 -13.13 9.68 12.03
CA GLY A 99 -12.35 9.80 13.26
C GLY A 99 -13.20 9.66 14.54
N GLY A 100 -12.75 8.78 15.44
CA GLY A 100 -13.47 8.46 16.67
C GLY A 100 -13.64 9.69 17.56
N LYS A 101 -14.81 10.32 17.49
CA LYS A 101 -15.25 11.32 18.46
C LYS A 101 -15.61 10.55 19.75
N LYS A 102 -14.65 10.38 20.66
CA LYS A 102 -14.97 10.00 22.04
C LYS A 102 -15.83 11.13 22.60
N LYS A 103 -17.13 10.88 22.78
CA LYS A 103 -17.94 11.65 23.73
C LYS A 103 -17.35 11.35 25.10
N TRP A 104 -16.61 12.31 25.64
CA TRP A 104 -16.39 12.35 27.08
C TRP A 104 -17.70 12.87 27.65
N ASP A 105 -18.36 12.04 28.45
CA ASP A 105 -19.48 12.49 29.26
C ASP A 105 -18.99 13.61 30.18
N GLU A 106 -19.77 14.67 30.21
CA GLU A 106 -19.53 15.91 30.95
C GLU A 106 -19.58 15.62 32.45
N ASP A 107 -18.47 15.87 33.15
CA ASP A 107 -18.45 16.41 34.52
C ASP A 107 -17.00 16.61 34.95
N ASP A 108 -16.48 17.84 34.81
CA ASP A 108 -16.16 18.70 35.95
C ASP A 108 -15.31 19.90 35.49
N SER A 109 -15.60 21.06 36.09
CA SER A 109 -15.09 22.37 35.68
C SER A 109 -13.61 22.56 36.01
N SER A 110 -12.76 22.85 35.00
CA SER A 110 -11.67 23.81 35.17
C SER A 110 -11.18 24.35 33.83
N SER A 111 -11.28 25.67 33.64
CA SER A 111 -10.74 26.36 32.47
C SER A 111 -9.22 26.38 32.55
N SER A 112 -8.55 25.57 31.72
CA SER A 112 -7.15 25.82 31.35
C SER A 112 -7.10 26.04 29.85
N SER A 113 -6.80 27.28 29.47
CA SER A 113 -6.48 27.68 28.10
C SER A 113 -5.20 26.96 27.67
N SER A 114 -5.35 25.75 27.14
CA SER A 114 -4.26 25.00 26.54
C SER A 114 -4.29 25.24 25.04
N ASP A 115 -3.49 26.22 24.66
CA ASP A 115 -2.83 26.44 23.38
C ASP A 115 -3.22 25.45 22.29
N SER A 116 -3.85 25.99 21.24
CA SER A 116 -4.22 25.26 20.03
C SER A 116 -3.02 24.41 19.61
N SER A 117 -3.12 23.09 19.80
CA SER A 117 -2.11 22.16 19.31
C SER A 117 -1.80 22.58 17.89
N PRO A 118 -0.53 22.93 17.56
CA PRO A 118 -0.22 23.56 16.30
C PRO A 118 -0.77 22.65 15.24
N ALA A 119 -1.83 23.13 14.56
CA ALA A 119 -2.49 22.39 13.49
C ALA A 119 -1.36 21.84 12.66
N PHE A 120 -1.18 20.50 12.69
CA PHE A 120 -0.08 19.83 12.01
C PHE A 120 -0.03 20.46 10.65
N ARG A 121 0.98 21.33 10.43
CA ARG A 121 1.10 22.06 9.17
C ARG A 121 1.13 20.92 8.19
N ARG A 122 0.12 20.83 7.32
CA ARG A 122 0.08 19.83 6.26
C ARG A 122 1.36 20.08 5.49
N TYR A 123 2.42 19.36 5.84
CA TYR A 123 3.66 19.44 5.12
C TYR A 123 3.28 19.15 3.68
N ASN A 124 3.75 19.98 2.76
CA ASN A 124 3.42 19.90 1.35
C ASN A 124 4.17 18.70 0.73
N TYR A 125 3.94 17.51 1.26
CA TYR A 125 4.47 16.26 0.75
C TYR A 125 3.58 15.78 -0.39
N PRO A 126 4.16 15.28 -1.49
CA PRO A 126 3.40 14.81 -2.63
C PRO A 126 2.53 13.59 -2.28
N ILE A 127 2.91 12.85 -1.24
CA ILE A 127 2.14 11.74 -0.66
C ILE A 127 1.97 12.07 0.82
N TYR A 128 0.73 12.22 1.27
CA TYR A 128 0.43 12.35 2.70
C TYR A 128 -0.27 11.12 3.26
N ASN A 129 -0.80 10.25 2.40
CA ASN A 129 -1.32 8.95 2.82
C ASN A 129 -0.97 7.87 1.79
N TRP A 130 -0.60 6.70 2.30
CA TRP A 130 -0.26 5.53 1.50
C TRP A 130 -0.81 4.29 2.18
N TRP A 131 -1.69 3.58 1.50
CA TRP A 131 -2.25 2.33 1.96
C TRP A 131 -2.08 1.26 0.88
N TYR A 132 -1.59 0.08 1.27
CA TYR A 132 -1.30 -1.02 0.36
C TYR A 132 -1.65 -2.34 1.03
N ASP A 133 -2.42 -3.18 0.34
CA ASP A 133 -2.78 -4.51 0.80
C ASP A 133 -2.10 -5.58 -0.08
N PRO A 134 -0.99 -6.18 0.38
CA PRO A 134 -0.30 -7.23 -0.36
C PRO A 134 -1.05 -8.57 -0.34
N PHE A 135 -1.95 -8.79 0.63
CA PHE A 135 -2.62 -10.09 0.82
C PHE A 135 -3.73 -10.34 -0.21
N VAL A 136 -4.10 -9.32 -0.97
CA VAL A 136 -4.95 -9.44 -2.16
C VAL A 136 -4.37 -10.43 -3.17
N TYR A 137 -3.04 -10.53 -3.26
CA TYR A 137 -2.36 -11.40 -4.21
C TYR A 137 -1.94 -12.70 -3.54
N VAL A 138 -2.71 -13.76 -3.74
CA VAL A 138 -2.38 -15.08 -3.19
C VAL A 138 -1.21 -15.66 -3.97
N VAL A 139 -0.06 -15.77 -3.30
CA VAL A 139 1.09 -16.54 -3.79
C VAL A 139 0.81 -18.00 -3.51
N THR A 140 0.70 -18.84 -4.54
CA THR A 140 0.61 -20.28 -4.35
C THR A 140 1.97 -20.85 -3.92
N ASP A 141 1.97 -21.82 -3.00
CA ASP A 141 3.17 -22.33 -2.30
C ASP A 141 4.34 -22.73 -3.20
N LYS A 142 4.09 -23.15 -4.44
CA LYS A 142 5.14 -23.48 -5.42
C LYS A 142 6.02 -22.28 -5.78
N ASP A 143 5.50 -21.06 -5.72
CA ASP A 143 6.26 -19.82 -5.95
C ASP A 143 6.84 -19.26 -4.63
N ALA A 144 6.26 -19.62 -3.48
CA ALA A 144 6.65 -19.12 -2.17
C ALA A 144 7.88 -19.84 -1.60
N SER A 145 7.98 -21.16 -1.75
CA SER A 145 9.10 -21.96 -1.22
C SER A 145 10.45 -21.58 -1.84
N ASP A 146 10.44 -21.18 -3.11
CA ASP A 146 11.66 -20.80 -3.84
C ASP A 146 12.08 -19.34 -3.57
N LYS A 147 11.15 -18.48 -3.13
CA LYS A 147 11.38 -17.04 -2.91
C LYS A 147 11.54 -16.63 -1.45
N LEU A 148 10.99 -17.39 -0.50
CA LEU A 148 11.06 -17.08 0.94
C LEU A 148 12.45 -17.29 1.57
N LYS A 149 13.40 -17.91 0.86
CA LYS A 149 14.81 -18.00 1.32
C LYS A 149 15.56 -16.65 1.28
N ALA A 150 14.99 -15.60 0.68
CA ALA A 150 15.69 -14.35 0.43
C ALA A 150 15.20 -13.12 1.22
N ILE A 151 14.17 -13.24 2.06
CA ILE A 151 13.58 -12.09 2.77
C ILE A 151 13.89 -12.18 4.28
N TRP A 152 15.17 -11.97 4.61
CA TRP A 152 15.56 -11.51 5.95
C TRP A 152 15.52 -9.98 5.89
N PHE A 153 14.72 -9.32 6.73
CA PHE A 153 14.62 -7.86 6.80
C PHE A 153 15.59 -7.31 7.85
N PRO A 154 16.83 -6.90 7.52
CA PRO A 154 17.63 -6.10 8.44
C PRO A 154 17.03 -4.69 8.50
N SER A 155 16.31 -4.40 9.59
CA SER A 155 16.02 -3.07 10.14
C SER A 155 15.79 -1.92 9.14
N LEU A 156 14.53 -1.63 8.84
CA LEU A 156 14.12 -0.38 8.17
C LEU A 156 14.47 0.85 9.04
N PRO A 157 14.99 1.96 8.49
CA PRO A 157 15.06 3.23 9.22
C PRO A 157 13.63 3.76 9.46
N PHE A 158 13.34 4.03 10.74
CA PHE A 158 12.05 4.48 11.25
C PHE A 158 11.71 5.88 10.73
N ILE A 159 10.68 5.99 9.89
CA ILE A 159 10.03 7.26 9.58
C ILE A 159 8.92 7.46 10.64
N PRO A 160 8.83 8.59 11.36
CA PRO A 160 7.73 8.82 12.29
C PRO A 160 6.42 9.04 11.52
N GLY A 161 5.51 8.08 11.63
CA GLY A 161 4.16 8.08 11.07
C GLY A 161 3.41 6.82 11.53
N ASN A 162 2.08 6.88 11.63
CA ASN A 162 1.28 5.71 12.02
C ASN A 162 1.28 4.70 10.87
N TYR A 163 2.26 3.80 10.85
CA TYR A 163 2.24 2.64 9.96
C TYR A 163 1.49 1.50 10.66
N MET A 164 0.33 1.12 10.11
CA MET A 164 -0.19 -0.22 10.34
C MET A 164 0.55 -1.18 9.42
N ILE A 165 1.69 -1.70 9.87
CA ILE A 165 2.25 -2.94 9.33
C ILE A 165 1.56 -4.06 10.10
N PRO A 166 0.65 -4.85 9.51
CA PRO A 166 0.18 -6.06 10.19
C PRO A 166 1.38 -6.99 10.34
N ASN A 167 1.85 -7.11 11.58
CA ASN A 167 2.88 -8.05 11.98
C ASN A 167 2.37 -9.49 11.75
N PRO A 168 2.96 -10.28 10.85
CA PRO A 168 2.49 -11.64 10.58
C PRO A 168 2.77 -12.64 11.74
N TYR A 169 3.40 -12.21 12.83
CA TYR A 169 3.81 -13.11 13.93
C TYR A 169 2.95 -13.07 15.20
N LEU A 170 1.82 -12.36 15.24
CA LEU A 170 1.03 -12.20 16.48
C LEU A 170 -0.13 -13.19 16.68
N TRP A 171 -0.19 -14.31 15.97
CA TRP A 171 -1.21 -15.35 16.20
C TRP A 171 -0.64 -16.76 16.35
N TYR A 172 0.43 -16.90 17.13
CA TYR A 172 0.79 -18.19 17.74
C TYR A 172 0.33 -18.17 19.20
N TYR A 173 -0.91 -18.62 19.46
CA TYR A 173 -1.30 -19.00 20.82
C TYR A 173 -0.74 -20.40 21.08
N PRO A 174 0.16 -20.60 22.05
CA PRO A 174 0.42 -21.94 22.54
C PRO A 174 -0.81 -22.39 23.31
N THR A 175 -1.52 -23.39 22.81
CA THR A 175 -2.48 -24.15 23.61
C THR A 175 -1.68 -24.90 24.67
N TRP A 176 -1.71 -24.41 25.91
CA TRP A 176 -1.30 -25.20 27.07
C TRP A 176 -2.45 -26.12 27.42
N SER A 177 -2.29 -27.40 27.12
CA SER A 177 -3.11 -28.47 27.67
C SER A 177 -2.78 -28.63 29.15
N VAL A 178 -3.81 -28.48 30.00
CA VAL A 178 -3.81 -28.87 31.42
C VAL A 178 -4.00 -30.37 31.53
#